data_AF-A0A6L8E8E4-F1
#
_entry.id   AF-A0A6L8E8E4-F1
#
_cell.length_a   1.000
_cell.length_b   1.000
_cell.length_c   1.000
_cell.angle_alpha   90.00
_cell.angle_beta   90.00
_cell.angle_gamma   90.00
#
_symmetry.space_group_name_H-M   'P 1'
#
loop_
_entity.id
_entity.type
_entity.pdbx_description
1 polymer ?
#
loop_
_entity_poly.entity_id
_entity_poly.type
_entity_poly.pdbx_seq_one_letter_code
_entity_poly.pdbx_strand_id
1 'polypeptide(L)'
;MAEGVHPDQMRARLRRIEGQIRGITRMLDDDRACEEIVTQLMAVRSGIDTVGALVLDDHLGSCLPDDHAPEQVAALRDSMRLWWRFAPGSGGLGVHEASGAADAIRVQRE
;
A
#
# COMPACT_ATOMS: atom_id res chain seq x y z
N MET A 1 9.16 4.83 19.14
CA MET A 1 8.28 5.89 18.59
C MET A 1 7.78 5.37 17.27
N ALA A 2 6.46 5.29 17.07
CA ALA A 2 5.88 4.72 15.86
C ALA A 2 6.30 5.60 14.66
N GLU A 3 6.98 5.00 13.69
CA GLU A 3 7.35 5.62 12.42
C GLU A 3 6.05 5.97 11.68
N GLY A 4 5.54 7.18 11.92
CA GLY A 4 4.33 7.69 11.27
C GLY A 4 4.53 7.78 9.77
N VAL A 5 3.48 7.50 9.01
CA VAL A 5 3.49 7.54 7.55
C VAL A 5 4.00 8.90 7.06
N HIS A 6 5.18 8.91 6.43
CA HIS A 6 5.81 10.16 5.99
C HIS A 6 4.93 10.84 4.93
N PRO A 7 4.42 12.07 5.16
CA PRO A 7 3.51 12.74 4.23
C PRO A 7 4.08 12.89 2.81
N ASP A 8 5.40 12.93 2.68
CA ASP A 8 6.10 13.03 1.40
C ASP A 8 6.01 11.75 0.57
N GLN A 9 5.97 10.58 1.22
CA GLN A 9 5.79 9.30 0.53
C GLN A 9 4.39 9.20 -0.09
N MET A 10 3.38 9.73 0.61
CA MET A 10 2.01 9.80 0.12
C MET A 10 1.88 10.83 -1.02
N ARG A 11 2.46 12.02 -0.84
CA ARG A 11 2.52 13.05 -1.90
C ARG A 11 3.18 12.53 -3.17
N ALA A 12 4.28 11.77 -3.07
CA ALA A 12 4.95 11.19 -4.22
C ALA A 12 4.06 10.19 -5.00
N ARG A 13 3.27 9.36 -4.28
CA ARG A 13 2.32 8.44 -4.92
C ARG A 13 1.18 9.18 -5.60
N LEU A 14 0.60 10.18 -4.93
CA LEU A 14 -0.47 11.01 -5.50
C LEU A 14 -0.01 11.72 -6.78
N ARG A 15 1.21 12.27 -6.81
CA ARG A 15 1.79 12.87 -8.03
C ARG A 15 1.91 11.88 -9.17
N ARG A 16 2.28 10.63 -8.89
CA ARG A 16 2.33 9.56 -9.91
C ARG A 16 0.93 9.25 -10.44
N ILE A 17 -0.06 9.10 -9.56
CA ILE A 17 -1.45 8.85 -9.91
C ILE A 17 -2.00 9.98 -10.79
N GLU A 18 -1.74 11.23 -10.42
CA GLU A 18 -2.13 12.41 -11.21
C GLU A 18 -1.51 12.38 -12.63
N GLY A 19 -0.24 11.99 -12.74
CA GLY A 19 0.42 11.78 -14.04
C GLY A 19 -0.22 10.67 -14.87
N GLN A 20 -0.63 9.57 -14.23
CA GLN A 20 -1.34 8.47 -14.90
C GLN A 20 -2.72 8.90 -15.40
N ILE A 21 -3.49 9.64 -14.60
CA ILE A 21 -4.80 10.18 -15.00
C ILE A 21 -4.64 11.09 -16.22
N ARG A 22 -3.65 12.01 -16.20
CA ARG A 22 -3.34 12.84 -17.38
C ARG A 22 -2.91 12.03 -18.59
N GLY A 23 -2.20 10.91 -18.38
CA GLY A 23 -1.88 9.94 -19.42
C GLY A 23 -3.13 9.34 -20.06
N ILE A 24 -4.08 8.89 -19.24
CA ILE A 24 -5.35 8.30 -19.69
C ILE A 24 -6.17 9.30 -20.50
N THR A 25 -6.24 10.57 -20.09
CA THR A 25 -6.93 11.61 -20.87
C THR A 25 -6.32 11.74 -22.27
N ARG A 26 -5.00 11.77 -22.40
CA ARG A 26 -4.34 11.80 -23.72
C ARG A 26 -4.58 10.53 -24.53
N MET A 27 -4.63 9.37 -23.89
CA MET A 27 -4.96 8.11 -24.58
C MET A 27 -6.37 8.14 -25.19
N LEU A 28 -7.32 8.83 -24.55
CA LEU A 28 -8.66 9.05 -25.12
C LEU A 28 -8.60 10.01 -26.32
N ASP A 29 -7.83 11.10 -26.23
CA ASP A 29 -7.64 12.05 -27.32
C ASP A 29 -6.95 11.40 -28.55
N ASP A 30 -6.04 10.46 -28.29
CA ASP A 30 -5.29 9.70 -29.29
C ASP A 30 -6.05 8.45 -29.81
N ASP A 31 -7.30 8.25 -29.40
CA ASP A 31 -8.19 7.14 -29.79
C ASP A 31 -7.55 5.76 -29.57
N ARG A 32 -6.84 5.60 -28.44
CA ARG A 32 -6.18 4.34 -28.06
C ARG A 32 -7.19 3.23 -27.78
N ALA A 33 -6.75 1.98 -27.95
CA ALA A 33 -7.58 0.81 -27.70
C ALA A 33 -8.13 0.77 -26.27
N CYS A 34 -9.41 0.39 -26.14
CA CYS A 34 -10.14 0.33 -24.87
C CYS A 34 -9.43 -0.55 -23.84
N GLU A 35 -8.82 -1.66 -24.26
CA GLU A 35 -8.10 -2.60 -23.40
C GLU A 35 -6.89 -1.93 -22.73
N GLU A 36 -6.18 -1.06 -23.45
CA GLU A 36 -5.05 -0.31 -22.89
C GLU A 36 -5.52 0.73 -21.87
N ILE A 37 -6.62 1.43 -22.17
CA ILE A 37 -7.21 2.42 -21.26
C ILE A 37 -7.66 1.74 -19.97
N VAL A 38 -8.36 0.62 -20.06
CA VAL A 38 -8.79 -0.17 -18.90
C VAL A 38 -7.59 -0.63 -18.08
N THR A 39 -6.50 -1.06 -18.74
CA THR A 39 -5.27 -1.45 -18.05
C THR A 39 -4.68 -0.29 -17.24
N GLN A 40 -4.62 0.92 -17.80
CA GLN A 40 -4.13 2.09 -17.07
C GLN A 40 -5.08 2.52 -15.94
N LEU A 41 -6.39 2.41 -16.13
CA LEU A 41 -7.37 2.64 -15.05
C LEU A 41 -7.17 1.68 -13.88
N MET A 42 -6.87 0.41 -14.15
CA MET A 42 -6.55 -0.56 -13.08
C MET A 42 -5.24 -0.22 -12.36
N ALA A 43 -4.23 0.30 -13.07
CA ALA A 43 -3.01 0.78 -12.46
C ALA A 43 -3.25 1.99 -11.54
N VAL A 44 -4.12 2.93 -11.95
CA VAL A 44 -4.56 4.07 -11.13
C VAL A 44 -5.27 3.58 -9.87
N ARG A 45 -6.22 2.66 -10.01
CA ARG A 45 -6.97 2.08 -8.88
C ARG A 45 -6.03 1.44 -7.85
N SER A 46 -5.07 0.63 -8.30
CA SER A 46 -4.04 0.03 -7.43
C SER A 46 -3.23 1.08 -6.66
N GLY A 47 -2.85 2.17 -7.33
CA GLY A 47 -2.16 3.30 -6.71
C GLY A 47 -3.01 3.97 -5.62
N ILE A 48 -4.29 4.19 -5.88
CA ILE A 48 -5.24 4.78 -4.92
C ILE A 48 -5.43 3.85 -3.72
N ASP A 49 -5.64 2.56 -3.94
CA ASP A 49 -5.80 1.56 -2.87
C ASP A 49 -4.58 1.57 -1.92
N THR A 50 -3.38 1.69 -2.48
CA THR A 50 -2.14 1.81 -1.70
C THR A 50 -2.10 3.08 -0.85
N VAL A 51 -2.50 4.22 -1.42
CA VAL A 51 -2.56 5.49 -0.66
C VAL A 51 -3.62 5.41 0.44
N GLY A 52 -4.79 4.84 0.16
CA GLY A 52 -5.85 4.65 1.15
C GLY A 52 -5.41 3.79 2.33
N ALA A 53 -4.65 2.72 2.06
CA ALA A 53 -4.07 1.87 3.11
C ALA A 53 -3.14 2.65 4.05
N LEU A 54 -2.30 3.53 3.48
CA LEU A 54 -1.38 4.37 4.25
C LEU A 54 -2.14 5.39 5.11
N VAL A 55 -3.17 6.03 4.57
CA VAL A 55 -4.01 6.98 5.34
C VAL A 55 -4.69 6.28 6.51
N LEU A 56 -5.20 5.07 6.28
CA LEU A 56 -5.91 4.34 7.32
C LEU A 56 -4.95 3.82 8.41
N ASP A 57 -3.73 3.40 8.05
CA ASP A 57 -2.68 3.03 9.03
C ASP A 57 -2.28 4.21 9.94
N ASP A 58 -2.21 5.41 9.35
CA ASP A 58 -1.98 6.66 10.09
C ASP A 58 -3.16 6.98 11.02
N HIS A 59 -4.40 6.91 10.53
CA HIS A 59 -5.60 7.14 11.33
C HIS A 59 -5.67 6.24 12.57
N LEU A 60 -5.33 4.96 12.43
CA LEU A 60 -5.26 4.03 13.57
C LEU A 60 -4.18 4.42 14.59
N GLY A 61 -3.10 5.08 14.15
CA GLY A 61 -1.99 5.48 15.02
C GLY A 61 -2.13 6.86 15.66
N SER A 62 -2.91 7.77 15.04
CA SER A 62 -2.96 9.19 15.41
C SER A 62 -4.34 9.70 15.83
N CYS A 63 -5.42 9.04 15.39
CA CYS A 63 -6.79 9.55 15.54
C CYS A 63 -7.69 8.69 16.43
N LEU A 64 -7.27 7.48 16.79
CA LEU A 64 -8.03 6.65 17.73
C LEU A 64 -7.88 7.22 19.15
N PRO A 65 -8.96 7.31 19.95
CA PRO A 65 -8.86 7.70 21.35
C PRO A 65 -8.00 6.70 22.14
N ASP A 66 -7.36 7.17 23.21
CA ASP A 66 -6.51 6.35 24.10
C ASP A 66 -7.31 5.35 24.96
N ASP A 67 -8.60 5.13 24.68
CA ASP A 67 -9.45 4.17 25.39
C ASP A 67 -9.23 2.71 24.94
N HIS A 68 -8.44 2.51 23.88
CA HIS A 68 -8.01 1.21 23.39
C HIS A 68 -6.62 0.85 23.89
N ALA A 69 -6.46 -0.40 24.31
CA ALA A 69 -5.15 -0.88 24.72
C ALA A 69 -4.21 -0.98 23.49
N PRO A 70 -2.91 -0.60 23.60
CA PRO A 70 -2.00 -0.59 22.46
C PRO A 70 -1.94 -1.91 21.68
N GLU A 71 -2.10 -3.04 22.36
CA GLU A 71 -2.15 -4.37 21.76
C GLU A 71 -3.39 -4.59 20.86
N GLN A 72 -4.53 -3.96 21.19
CA GLN A 72 -5.76 -4.06 20.39
C GLN A 72 -5.60 -3.29 19.07
N VAL A 73 -5.00 -2.09 19.13
CA VAL A 73 -4.69 -1.27 17.95
C VAL A 73 -3.65 -1.99 17.07
N ALA A 74 -2.65 -2.63 17.67
CA ALA A 74 -1.68 -3.44 16.94
C ALA A 74 -2.32 -4.66 16.24
N ALA A 75 -3.17 -5.41 16.94
CA ALA A 75 -3.87 -6.56 16.36
C ALA A 75 -4.80 -6.17 15.20
N LEU A 76 -5.46 -5.01 15.30
CA LEU A 76 -6.27 -4.46 14.23
C LEU A 76 -5.42 -4.09 13.00
N ARG A 77 -4.28 -3.42 13.22
CA ARG A 77 -3.32 -3.06 12.17
C ARG A 77 -2.78 -4.30 11.45
N ASP A 78 -2.44 -5.36 12.18
CA ASP A 78 -1.97 -6.62 11.59
C ASP A 78 -3.05 -7.31 10.74
N SER A 79 -4.28 -7.35 11.24
CA SER A 79 -5.43 -7.90 10.52
C SER A 79 -5.68 -7.14 9.22
N MET A 80 -5.58 -5.82 9.25
CA MET A 80 -5.72 -4.97 8.08
C MET A 80 -4.58 -5.17 7.07
N ARG A 81 -3.33 -5.26 7.53
CA ARG A 81 -2.17 -5.58 6.65
C ARG A 81 -2.33 -6.91 5.95
N LEU A 82 -2.83 -7.93 6.66
CA LEU A 82 -3.14 -9.24 6.08
C LEU A 82 -4.21 -9.12 4.99
N TRP A 83 -5.30 -8.40 5.26
CA TRP A 83 -6.38 -8.21 4.29
C TRP A 83 -5.89 -7.46 3.03
N TRP A 84 -5.08 -6.41 3.18
CA TRP A 84 -4.50 -5.68 2.04
C TRP A 84 -3.56 -6.49 1.18
N ARG A 85 -2.92 -7.53 1.73
CA ARG A 85 -2.12 -8.46 0.92
C ARG A 85 -2.96 -9.21 -0.11
N PHE A 86 -4.25 -9.40 0.14
CA PHE A 86 -5.16 -10.17 -0.70
C PHE A 86 -6.31 -9.34 -1.31
N ALA A 87 -6.37 -8.04 -1.03
CA ALA A 87 -7.42 -7.17 -1.54
C ALA A 87 -7.36 -7.11 -3.09
N PRO A 88 -8.48 -7.35 -3.79
CA PRO A 88 -8.51 -7.36 -5.26
C PRO A 88 -8.38 -5.94 -5.81
N GLY A 89 -7.27 -5.66 -6.51
CA GLY A 89 -6.94 -4.34 -7.06
C GLY A 89 -5.56 -3.85 -6.66
N SER A 90 -5.06 -4.28 -5.49
CA SER A 90 -3.66 -4.14 -5.10
C SER A 90 -2.86 -5.29 -5.67
N GLY A 91 -2.37 -5.15 -6.90
CA GLY A 91 -1.26 -5.99 -7.37
C GLY A 91 -0.20 -5.98 -6.27
N GLY A 92 0.02 -7.15 -5.65
CA GLY A 92 0.52 -7.28 -4.28
C GLY A 92 1.60 -6.26 -3.94
N LEU A 93 1.48 -5.64 -2.77
CA LEU A 93 2.57 -4.89 -2.15
C LEU A 93 3.77 -5.84 -2.04
N GLY A 94 4.60 -5.85 -3.08
CA GLY A 94 5.97 -6.31 -3.04
C GLY A 94 6.71 -5.35 -2.13
N VAL A 95 6.55 -5.54 -0.83
CA VAL A 95 7.62 -5.29 0.13
C VAL A 95 8.76 -6.20 -0.31
N HIS A 96 9.62 -5.70 -1.19
CA HIS A 96 10.93 -6.27 -1.38
C HIS A 96 11.64 -6.20 -0.03
N GLU A 97 11.66 -7.34 0.65
CA GLU A 97 12.82 -7.92 1.29
C GLU A 97 13.78 -6.90 1.92
N ALA A 98 13.49 -6.55 3.17
CA ALA A 98 14.47 -5.95 4.06
C ALA A 98 14.88 -7.00 5.10
N SER A 99 16.11 -7.50 4.93
CA SER A 99 17.00 -8.03 5.98
C SER A 99 16.86 -9.50 6.39
N GLY A 100 17.74 -10.34 5.82
CA GLY A 100 18.69 -11.16 6.58
C GLY A 100 18.13 -12.10 7.65
N ALA A 101 17.65 -13.27 7.23
CA ALA A 101 17.50 -14.44 8.11
C ALA A 101 17.74 -15.74 7.32
N ALA A 102 18.91 -15.84 6.68
CA ALA A 102 19.37 -17.06 6.00
C ALA A 102 20.54 -17.74 6.75
N ASP A 103 20.74 -17.42 8.03
CA ASP A 103 21.84 -17.98 8.83
C ASP A 103 21.33 -18.58 10.15
N ALA A 104 20.39 -19.52 10.04
CA ALA A 104 19.95 -20.37 11.15
C ALA A 104 19.54 -21.77 10.64
N ILE A 105 20.32 -22.36 9.74
CA ILE A 105 20.28 -23.80 9.46
C ILE A 105 21.70 -24.35 9.60
N ARG A 106 22.18 -24.48 10.85
CA ARG A 106 23.05 -25.56 11.30
C ARG A 106 23.24 -25.50 12.83
N VAL A 107 23.38 -26.68 13.43
CA VAL A 107 23.94 -26.97 14.76
C VAL A 107 22.91 -27.34 15.85
N GLN A 108 22.72 -28.67 15.96
CA GLN A 108 22.61 -29.49 17.19
C GLN A 108 21.25 -29.64 17.88
N ARG A 109 20.63 -30.80 17.58
CA ARG A 109 20.21 -31.72 18.65
C ARG A 109 20.94 -33.05 18.45
N GLU A 110 21.84 -33.31 19.38
CA GLU A 110 21.98 -34.63 19.99
C GLU A 110 20.77 -34.89 20.91
#